data_AF-A0A2J6W7W1-F1
#
_entry.id   AF-A0A2J6W7W1-F1
#
_cell.length_a   1.000
_cell.length_b   1.000
_cell.length_c   1.000
_cell.angle_alpha   90.00
_cell.angle_beta   90.00
_cell.angle_gamma   90.00
#
_symmetry.space_group_name_H-M   'P 1'
#
loop_
_entity.id
_entity.type
_entity.pdbx_description
1 polymer ?
#
loop_
_entity_poly.entity_id
_entity_poly.type
_entity_poly.pdbx_seq_one_letter_code
_entity_poly.pdbx_strand_id
1 'polypeptide(L)'
;MKNFLIVGLFIGIGLKMAFGYIGDSYDTFLKEYKHVKILSVDKNITPNAKRALEIEKDGFKVYALFDEKDICYEEYTLKNKTLPSPDLFIKEASKIKPKLLFRIPLRMSVWEYDTPKYKIIYQTFGLPGYLGADARIKQ
;
A
#
# COMPACT_ATOMS: atom_id res chain seq x y z
N MET A 1 17.71 44.71 -25.44
CA MET A 1 17.70 43.35 -24.86
C MET A 1 17.31 43.47 -23.41
N LYS A 2 16.11 43.00 -23.03
CA LYS A 2 15.62 43.05 -21.65
C LYS A 2 16.01 41.75 -20.96
N ASN A 3 16.94 41.84 -20.02
CA ASN A 3 17.11 40.86 -18.94
C ASN A 3 16.65 41.54 -17.67
N PHE A 4 15.58 41.06 -17.04
CA PHE A 4 15.50 40.97 -15.59
C PHE A 4 14.58 39.79 -15.22
N LEU A 5 15.23 38.85 -14.56
CA LEU A 5 14.69 37.70 -13.85
C LEU A 5 13.86 38.18 -12.65
N ILE A 6 12.99 37.28 -12.17
CA ILE A 6 12.37 37.15 -10.84
C ILE A 6 10.84 37.16 -10.94
N VAL A 7 10.27 35.95 -10.94
CA VAL A 7 9.21 35.61 -10.00
C VAL A 7 9.55 34.24 -9.42
N GLY A 8 10.19 34.28 -8.25
CA GLY A 8 10.12 33.17 -7.33
C GLY A 8 8.70 33.06 -6.80
N LEU A 9 8.07 31.91 -7.02
CA LEU A 9 6.94 31.46 -6.24
C LEU A 9 6.91 29.93 -6.30
N PHE A 10 7.86 29.29 -5.60
CA PHE A 10 7.69 27.92 -5.17
C PHE A 10 6.62 27.94 -4.07
N ILE A 11 5.36 28.04 -4.48
CA ILE A 11 4.25 27.69 -3.61
C ILE A 11 4.45 26.20 -3.32
N GLY A 12 4.81 25.88 -2.09
CA GLY A 12 4.71 24.55 -1.52
C GLY A 12 3.26 24.10 -1.53
N ILE A 13 2.74 23.77 -2.71
CA ILE A 13 1.58 22.92 -2.86
C ILE A 13 2.17 21.53 -2.70
N GLY A 14 2.22 21.07 -1.45
CA GLY A 14 2.27 19.65 -1.20
C GLY A 14 1.07 19.05 -1.92
N LEU A 15 1.29 18.58 -3.14
CA LEU A 15 0.48 17.56 -3.77
C LEU A 15 0.52 16.39 -2.79
N LYS A 16 -0.36 16.43 -1.79
CA LYS A 16 -0.81 15.24 -1.10
C LYS A 16 -1.39 14.40 -2.21
N MET A 17 -0.56 13.56 -2.82
CA MET A 17 -1.05 12.47 -3.63
C MET A 17 -1.94 11.69 -2.68
N ALA A 18 -3.25 11.84 -2.86
CA ALA A 18 -4.19 10.96 -2.22
C ALA A 18 -3.92 9.59 -2.85
N PHE A 19 -3.69 8.60 -2.00
CA PHE A 19 -3.39 7.24 -2.40
C PHE A 19 -4.44 6.35 -1.75
N GLY A 20 -4.92 5.35 -2.49
CA GLY A 20 -5.73 4.30 -1.89
C GLY A 20 -4.88 3.51 -0.90
N TYR A 21 -5.50 3.13 0.22
CA TYR A 21 -4.92 2.28 1.25
C TYR A 21 -5.86 1.11 1.55
N ILE A 22 -5.37 0.14 2.33
CA ILE A 22 -6.23 -0.90 2.90
C ILE A 22 -7.39 -0.25 3.66
N GLY A 23 -8.60 -0.77 3.40
CA GLY A 23 -9.86 -0.26 3.95
C GLY A 23 -10.53 0.81 3.08
N ASP A 24 -9.90 1.29 2.01
CA ASP A 24 -10.55 2.16 1.02
C ASP A 24 -11.29 1.35 -0.05
N SER A 25 -12.23 2.01 -0.74
CA SER A 25 -13.04 1.36 -1.78
C SER A 25 -12.30 1.25 -3.12
N TYR A 26 -12.75 0.32 -3.96
CA TYR A 26 -12.27 0.17 -5.33
C TYR A 26 -12.30 1.47 -6.14
N ASP A 27 -13.36 2.26 -5.99
CA ASP A 27 -13.50 3.56 -6.67
C ASP A 27 -12.46 4.59 -6.21
N THR A 28 -12.09 4.58 -4.93
CA THR A 28 -11.00 5.44 -4.41
C THR A 28 -9.70 5.12 -5.15
N PHE A 29 -9.38 3.83 -5.31
CA PHE A 29 -8.18 3.42 -6.05
C PHE A 29 -8.22 3.89 -7.51
N LEU A 30 -9.35 3.69 -8.21
CA LEU A 30 -9.48 4.15 -9.59
C LEU A 30 -9.37 5.67 -9.75
N LYS A 31 -9.80 6.43 -8.75
CA LYS A 31 -9.73 7.89 -8.75
C LYS A 31 -8.33 8.41 -8.46
N GLU A 32 -7.62 7.76 -7.54
CA GLU A 32 -6.37 8.26 -6.97
C GLU A 32 -5.14 7.82 -7.76
N TYR A 33 -5.19 6.65 -8.42
CA TYR A 33 -4.10 6.15 -9.25
C TYR A 33 -4.36 6.42 -10.74
N LYS A 34 -3.43 7.12 -11.40
CA LYS A 34 -3.49 7.41 -12.85
C LYS A 34 -3.30 6.17 -13.72
N HIS A 35 -2.52 5.21 -13.22
CA HIS A 35 -2.19 3.98 -13.91
C HIS A 35 -2.60 2.80 -13.04
N VAL A 36 -3.74 2.21 -13.40
CA VAL A 36 -4.29 1.02 -12.77
C VAL A 36 -4.41 -0.07 -13.81
N LYS A 37 -3.92 -1.26 -13.50
CA LYS A 37 -4.13 -2.46 -14.31
C LYS A 37 -5.09 -3.39 -13.57
N ILE A 38 -6.22 -3.67 -14.19
CA ILE A 38 -7.21 -4.62 -13.66
C ILE A 38 -6.69 -6.03 -13.92
N LEU A 39 -6.70 -6.86 -12.88
CA LEU A 39 -6.24 -8.24 -12.94
C LEU A 39 -7.42 -9.21 -12.89
N SER A 40 -7.28 -10.36 -13.56
CA SER A 40 -8.18 -11.49 -13.37
C SER A 40 -7.94 -12.11 -12.00
N VAL A 41 -9.02 -12.52 -11.32
CA VAL A 41 -8.95 -13.19 -10.01
C VAL A 41 -9.03 -14.69 -10.18
N ASP A 42 -8.07 -15.43 -9.63
CA ASP A 42 -8.15 -16.88 -9.46
C ASP A 42 -8.76 -17.21 -8.09
N LYS A 43 -10.00 -17.70 -8.09
CA LYS A 43 -10.73 -18.05 -6.88
C LYS A 43 -10.15 -19.24 -6.12
N ASN A 44 -9.28 -20.05 -6.73
CA ASN A 44 -8.58 -21.14 -6.04
C ASN A 44 -7.45 -20.60 -5.14
N ILE A 45 -6.88 -19.44 -5.50
CA ILE A 45 -5.77 -18.83 -4.76
C ILE A 45 -6.29 -17.76 -3.80
N THR A 46 -7.21 -16.91 -4.25
CA THR A 46 -7.78 -15.80 -3.48
C THR A 46 -9.31 -15.90 -3.45
N PRO A 47 -9.90 -16.82 -2.67
CA PRO A 47 -11.34 -17.10 -2.70
C PRO A 47 -12.20 -15.88 -2.33
N ASN A 48 -11.68 -15.04 -1.43
CA ASN A 48 -12.38 -13.86 -0.90
C ASN A 48 -12.27 -12.62 -1.81
N ALA A 49 -11.40 -12.63 -2.81
CA ALA A 49 -11.22 -11.49 -3.70
C ALA A 49 -12.30 -11.49 -4.79
N LYS A 50 -13.08 -10.42 -4.89
CA LYS A 50 -13.98 -10.14 -6.02
C LYS A 50 -13.22 -9.46 -7.16
N ARG A 51 -12.29 -8.55 -6.82
CA ARG A 51 -11.47 -7.81 -7.79
C ARG A 51 -10.02 -7.76 -7.34
N ALA A 52 -9.13 -7.56 -8.31
CA ALA A 52 -7.72 -7.34 -8.06
C ALA A 52 -7.18 -6.24 -8.99
N LEU A 53 -6.29 -5.40 -8.45
CA LEU A 53 -5.60 -4.33 -9.17
C LEU A 53 -4.09 -4.47 -9.02
N GLU A 54 -3.34 -4.14 -10.07
CA GLU A 54 -1.92 -3.77 -10.01
C GLU A 54 -1.84 -2.24 -10.14
N ILE A 55 -1.18 -1.60 -9.18
CA ILE A 55 -0.98 -0.14 -9.11
C ILE A 55 0.51 0.16 -8.88
N GLU A 56 0.95 1.36 -9.26
CA GLU A 56 2.28 1.86 -8.92
C GLU A 56 2.19 2.92 -7.81
N LYS A 57 2.90 2.69 -6.70
CA LYS A 57 2.91 3.57 -5.52
C LYS A 57 4.33 3.65 -4.97
N ASP A 58 4.89 4.86 -4.86
CA ASP A 58 6.25 5.12 -4.36
C ASP A 58 7.35 4.25 -5.03
N GLY A 59 7.19 3.97 -6.33
CA GLY A 59 8.09 3.11 -7.10
C GLY A 59 8.00 1.63 -6.75
N PHE A 60 6.92 1.19 -6.11
CA PHE A 60 6.55 -0.20 -5.90
C PHE A 60 5.37 -0.57 -6.79
N LYS A 61 5.38 -1.79 -7.33
CA LYS A 61 4.18 -2.42 -7.87
C LYS A 61 3.41 -3.06 -6.73
N VAL A 62 2.24 -2.54 -6.43
CA VAL A 62 1.36 -3.03 -5.37
C VAL A 62 0.20 -3.77 -6.00
N TYR A 63 -0.12 -4.94 -5.44
CA TYR A 63 -1.27 -5.74 -5.83
C TYR A 63 -2.32 -5.61 -4.75
N ALA A 64 -3.47 -5.03 -5.08
CA ALA A 64 -4.58 -4.77 -4.15
C ALA A 64 -5.75 -5.73 -4.43
N LEU A 65 -6.26 -6.37 -3.39
CA LEU A 65 -7.38 -7.30 -3.43
C LEU A 65 -8.60 -6.70 -2.75
N PHE A 66 -9.75 -6.80 -3.42
CA PHE A 66 -11.01 -6.21 -2.98
C PHE A 66 -12.04 -7.29 -2.69
N ASP A 67 -12.78 -7.14 -1.59
CA ASP A 67 -13.81 -8.07 -1.17
C ASP A 67 -15.14 -7.87 -1.94
N GLU A 68 -16.18 -8.61 -1.56
CA GLU A 68 -17.51 -8.50 -2.18
C GLU A 68 -18.15 -7.12 -2.03
N LYS A 69 -17.74 -6.37 -1.00
CA LYS A 69 -18.18 -4.99 -0.70
C LYS A 69 -17.33 -3.94 -1.42
N ASP A 70 -16.43 -4.39 -2.31
CA ASP A 70 -15.47 -3.57 -3.04
C ASP A 70 -14.55 -2.76 -2.08
N ILE A 71 -14.22 -3.32 -0.91
CA ILE A 71 -13.24 -2.77 0.04
C ILE A 71 -11.90 -3.48 -0.14
N CYS A 72 -10.82 -2.70 -0.21
CA CYS A 72 -9.45 -3.23 -0.25
C CYS A 72 -9.12 -3.91 1.08
N TYR A 73 -9.11 -5.24 1.10
CA TYR A 73 -8.88 -6.01 2.33
C TYR A 73 -7.43 -6.49 2.47
N GLU A 74 -6.68 -6.51 1.37
CA GLU A 74 -5.30 -6.98 1.35
C GLU A 74 -4.51 -6.29 0.22
N GLU A 75 -3.29 -5.88 0.54
CA GLU A 75 -2.32 -5.39 -0.43
C GLU A 75 -0.98 -6.10 -0.23
N TYR A 76 -0.26 -6.38 -1.30
CA TYR A 76 1.09 -6.92 -1.21
C TYR A 76 2.02 -6.38 -2.30
N THR A 77 3.32 -6.40 -2.02
CA THR A 77 4.36 -6.04 -2.99
C THR A 77 5.62 -6.89 -2.80
N LEU A 78 6.42 -6.96 -3.85
CA LEU A 78 7.73 -7.59 -3.86
C LEU A 78 8.70 -6.71 -4.63
N LYS A 79 9.83 -6.32 -4.02
CA LYS A 79 10.86 -5.49 -4.65
C LYS A 79 12.26 -6.03 -4.36
N ASN A 80 13.15 -5.91 -5.33
CA ASN A 80 14.54 -6.32 -5.18
C ASN A 80 15.24 -5.44 -4.13
N LYS A 81 15.78 -6.06 -3.07
CA LYS A 81 16.59 -5.43 -2.01
C LYS A 81 15.97 -4.23 -1.26
N THR A 82 14.69 -3.91 -1.46
CA THR A 82 14.03 -2.81 -0.75
C THR A 82 12.84 -3.35 0.02
N LEU A 83 12.90 -3.23 1.36
CA LEU A 83 11.78 -3.59 2.21
C LEU A 83 10.70 -2.49 2.12
N PRO A 84 9.44 -2.83 1.80
CA PRO A 84 8.36 -1.86 1.82
C PRO A 84 8.16 -1.25 3.21
N SER A 85 7.71 0.00 3.26
CA SER A 85 7.28 0.64 4.51
C SER A 85 5.81 0.32 4.79
N PRO A 86 5.37 0.20 6.06
CA PRO A 86 3.95 0.15 6.40
C PRO A 86 3.12 1.30 5.83
N ASP A 87 3.70 2.51 5.70
CA ASP A 87 3.02 3.67 5.10
C ASP A 87 2.68 3.46 3.61
N LEU A 88 3.26 2.45 2.96
CA LEU A 88 2.86 2.06 1.61
C LEU A 88 1.44 1.50 1.57
N PHE A 89 0.97 0.86 2.66
CA PHE A 89 -0.31 0.14 2.69
C PHE A 89 -1.32 0.73 3.66
N ILE A 90 -0.82 1.35 4.74
CA ILE A 90 -1.62 1.82 5.86
C ILE A 90 -1.53 3.34 5.92
N LYS A 91 -2.69 4.00 5.85
CA LYS A 91 -2.78 5.45 5.94
C LYS A 91 -2.25 5.95 7.29
N GLU A 92 -1.25 6.84 7.25
CA GLU A 92 -0.61 7.42 8.43
C GLU A 92 0.00 6.38 9.40
N ALA A 93 0.52 5.26 8.88
CA ALA A 93 1.11 4.18 9.67
C ALA A 93 2.18 4.68 10.66
N SER A 94 3.00 5.63 10.23
CA SER A 94 4.03 6.31 11.04
C SER A 94 3.50 7.03 12.29
N LYS A 95 2.20 7.36 12.36
CA LYS A 95 1.56 7.98 13.53
C LYS A 95 0.90 6.97 14.46
N ILE A 96 0.82 5.71 14.05
CA ILE A 96 0.19 4.63 14.81
C ILE A 96 1.30 3.85 15.51
N LYS A 97 1.15 3.61 16.81
CA LYS A 97 2.09 2.75 17.55
C LYS A 97 1.77 1.27 17.24
N PRO A 98 2.61 0.54 16.47
CA PRO A 98 2.30 -0.83 16.14
C PRO A 98 2.59 -1.78 17.30
N LYS A 99 1.85 -2.89 17.35
CA LYS A 99 2.13 -4.01 18.25
C LYS A 99 2.88 -5.11 17.49
N LEU A 100 4.10 -5.42 17.90
CA LEU A 100 4.81 -6.59 17.37
C LEU A 100 4.08 -7.86 17.81
N LEU A 101 3.63 -8.67 16.85
CA LEU A 101 3.03 -9.96 17.13
C LEU A 101 4.07 -11.08 17.08
N PHE A 102 4.96 -11.02 16.10
CA PHE A 102 5.93 -12.09 15.85
C PHE A 102 7.12 -11.59 15.04
N ARG A 103 8.30 -12.19 15.25
CA ARG A 103 9.51 -11.89 14.48
C ARG A 103 10.39 -13.12 14.34
N ILE A 104 10.79 -13.41 13.11
CA ILE A 104 11.92 -14.29 12.80
C ILE A 104 13.04 -13.41 12.24
N PRO A 105 14.17 -13.28 12.96
CA PRO A 105 15.30 -12.46 12.52
C PRO A 105 15.69 -12.74 11.07
N LEU A 106 15.91 -11.68 10.29
CA LEU A 106 16.31 -11.71 8.87
C LEU A 106 15.33 -12.41 7.91
N ARG A 107 14.16 -12.85 8.38
CA ARG A 107 13.18 -13.58 7.57
C ARG A 107 11.83 -12.90 7.48
N MET A 108 11.28 -12.50 8.63
CA MET A 108 9.90 -12.04 8.72
C MET A 108 9.66 -11.24 10.00
N SER A 109 8.74 -10.28 9.94
CA SER A 109 8.17 -9.61 11.11
C SER A 109 6.70 -9.35 10.86
N VAL A 110 5.87 -9.59 11.88
CA VAL A 110 4.42 -9.40 11.82
C VAL A 110 4.03 -8.38 12.88
N TRP A 111 3.38 -7.31 12.44
CA TRP A 111 2.94 -6.19 13.25
C TRP A 111 1.43 -6.01 13.13
N GLU A 112 0.79 -5.58 14.20
CA GLU A 112 -0.61 -5.17 14.20
C GLU A 112 -0.69 -3.65 14.35
N TYR A 113 -1.45 -3.02 13.46
CA TYR A 113 -1.77 -1.61 13.47
C TYR A 113 -3.25 -1.44 13.80
N ASP A 114 -3.54 -0.75 14.91
CA ASP A 114 -4.92 -0.43 15.30
C ASP A 114 -5.29 0.93 14.69
N THR A 115 -5.95 0.91 13.53
CA THR A 115 -6.45 2.13 12.88
C THR A 115 -7.87 2.45 13.36
N PRO A 116 -8.39 3.67 13.17
CA PRO A 116 -9.75 4.01 13.60
C PRO A 116 -10.88 3.13 13.03
N LYS A 117 -10.65 2.48 11.87
CA LYS A 117 -11.65 1.63 11.20
C LYS A 117 -11.34 0.15 11.30
N TYR A 118 -10.07 -0.23 11.21
CA TYR A 118 -9.64 -1.61 11.05
C TYR A 118 -8.40 -1.91 11.87
N LYS A 119 -8.30 -3.14 12.36
CA LYS A 119 -7.01 -3.71 12.76
C LYS A 119 -6.35 -4.28 11.51
N ILE A 120 -5.12 -3.87 11.24
CA ILE A 120 -4.38 -4.29 10.04
C ILE A 120 -3.16 -5.08 10.48
N ILE A 121 -3.00 -6.28 9.93
CA ILE A 121 -1.78 -7.06 10.05
C ILE A 121 -0.84 -6.62 8.93
N TYR A 122 0.36 -6.18 9.29
CA TYR A 122 1.45 -5.89 8.39
C TYR A 122 2.55 -6.94 8.57
N GLN A 123 2.87 -7.66 7.51
CA GLN A 123 3.85 -8.73 7.53
C GLN A 123 4.95 -8.45 6.50
N THR A 124 6.20 -8.55 6.94
CA THR A 124 7.36 -8.55 6.06
C THR A 124 7.82 -9.96 5.78
N PHE A 125 8.34 -10.21 4.58
CA PHE A 125 8.94 -11.48 4.23
C PHE A 125 10.13 -11.28 3.28
N GLY A 126 11.20 -12.03 3.52
CA GLY A 126 12.41 -12.01 2.70
C GLY A 126 12.62 -13.34 1.99
N LEU A 127 12.59 -13.33 0.66
CA LEU A 127 13.10 -14.41 -0.18
C LEU A 127 14.54 -14.08 -0.61
N PRO A 128 15.39 -15.06 -0.95
CA PRO A 128 16.70 -14.76 -1.52
C PRO A 128 16.57 -13.82 -2.74
N GLY A 129 17.16 -12.63 -2.65
CA GLY A 129 17.12 -11.60 -3.69
C GLY A 129 15.90 -10.67 -3.68
N TYR A 130 14.87 -10.93 -2.86
CA TYR A 130 13.65 -10.13 -2.84
C TYR A 130 13.14 -9.86 -1.42
N LEU A 131 12.72 -8.62 -1.18
CA LEU A 131 12.04 -8.22 0.05
C LEU A 131 10.61 -7.85 -0.31
N GLY A 132 9.67 -8.38 0.46
CA GLY A 132 8.25 -8.17 0.26
C GLY A 132 7.56 -7.83 1.57
N ALA A 133 6.36 -7.31 1.41
CA ALA A 133 5.44 -7.15 2.51
C ALA A 133 4.02 -7.31 2.00
N ASP A 134 3.17 -7.81 2.88
CA ASP A 134 1.72 -7.82 2.74
C ASP A 134 1.11 -7.08 3.93
N ALA A 135 -0.02 -6.44 3.69
CA ALA A 135 -0.86 -5.92 4.74
C ALA A 135 -2.30 -6.34 4.48
N ARG A 136 -3.03 -6.70 5.53
CA ARG A 136 -4.41 -7.17 5.43
C ARG A 136 -5.26 -6.79 6.63
N ILE A 137 -6.55 -6.57 6.40
CA ILE A 137 -7.53 -6.40 7.48
C ILE A 137 -7.57 -7.70 8.29
N LYS A 138 -7.40 -7.57 9.61
CA LYS A 138 -7.50 -8.68 10.55
C LYS A 138 -8.97 -9.10 10.63
N GLN A 139 -9.24 -10.34 10.23
CA GLN A 139 -10.54 -11.00 10.37
C GLN A 139 -10.78 -11.48 11.80
#